data_AF-A0A7Z7JE31-F1
#
_entry.id   AF-A0A7Z7JE31-F1
#
_cell.length_a   1.000
_cell.length_b   1.000
_cell.length_c   1.000
_cell.angle_alpha   90.00
_cell.angle_beta   90.00
_cell.angle_gamma   90.00
#
_symmetry.space_group_name_H-M   'P 1'
#
loop_
_entity.id
_entity.type
_entity.pdbx_description
1 polymer ?
#
loop_
_entity_poly.entity_id
_entity_poly.type
_entity_poly.pdbx_seq_one_letter_code
_entity_poly.pdbx_strand_id
1 'polypeptide(L)'
;MMSMPPLCRRLARAVRLAPALMALALAACKVDLYASLNEPEANQVLAALTAEGIDAEKARADTSGGTGEGQWRVRVEESQLPAALEILRSEGLPGERFASLGQVFQKQGLVATPTEERMRYIFALSQELSETLRNIDGVVTARVHVVIPATDPLSDKIRPSSAAVFIKHRADTDLRLLVPTVKDMVAHSIEGVTHDNVSLSLVEARPFAPQAGTAGPAAGFAVGRFAAIAVGAAVAIALAVAAAVAWQRGVLRWPQRRGAARSAN
;
A
#
# COMPACT_ATOMS: atom_id res chain seq x y z
N MET A 1 -38.39 44.93 25.02
CA MET A 1 -38.21 43.46 24.92
C MET A 1 -38.83 43.00 23.61
N MET A 2 -38.07 42.88 22.53
CA MET A 2 -38.55 42.35 21.25
C MET A 2 -37.96 40.95 21.06
N SER A 3 -38.81 39.95 21.15
CA SER A 3 -38.51 38.54 20.93
C SER A 3 -38.13 38.31 19.47
N MET A 4 -36.90 37.84 19.22
CA MET A 4 -36.49 37.40 17.88
C MET A 4 -37.30 36.17 17.45
N PRO A 5 -37.80 36.10 16.20
CA PRO A 5 -38.58 34.97 15.72
C PRO A 5 -37.73 33.69 15.70
N PRO A 6 -38.29 32.53 16.11
CA PRO A 6 -37.55 31.28 16.29
C PRO A 6 -36.93 30.73 14.99
N LEU A 7 -37.44 31.14 13.83
CA LEU A 7 -36.97 30.72 12.50
C LEU A 7 -35.57 31.27 12.16
N CYS A 8 -35.26 32.53 12.51
CA CYS A 8 -33.93 33.13 12.29
C CYS A 8 -32.84 32.43 13.11
N ARG A 9 -33.19 31.92 14.29
CA ARG A 9 -32.27 31.22 15.19
C ARG A 9 -31.95 29.79 14.71
N ARG A 10 -32.87 29.16 13.96
CA ARG A 10 -32.67 27.84 13.35
C ARG A 10 -31.81 27.91 12.09
N LEU A 11 -32.02 28.92 11.23
CA LEU A 11 -31.20 29.17 10.04
C LEU A 11 -29.73 29.49 10.40
N ALA A 12 -29.49 30.31 11.42
CA ALA A 12 -28.13 30.61 11.89
C ALA A 12 -27.39 29.39 12.50
N ARG A 13 -28.12 28.38 13.01
CA ARG A 13 -27.53 27.12 13.50
C ARG A 13 -27.20 26.16 12.36
N ALA A 14 -28.04 26.07 11.34
CA ALA A 14 -27.79 25.24 10.16
C ALA A 14 -26.54 25.69 9.37
N VAL A 15 -26.34 27.01 9.22
CA VAL A 15 -25.17 27.59 8.53
C VAL A 15 -23.86 27.33 9.29
N ARG A 16 -23.90 27.21 10.62
CA ARG A 16 -22.71 26.89 11.44
C ARG A 16 -22.32 25.41 11.38
N LEU A 17 -23.25 24.52 11.06
CA LEU A 17 -23.00 23.08 10.97
C LEU A 17 -22.54 22.64 9.57
N ALA A 18 -22.79 23.43 8.53
CA ALA A 18 -22.35 23.15 7.17
C ALA A 18 -20.83 22.94 6.99
N PRO A 19 -19.92 23.77 7.55
CA PRO A 19 -18.48 23.52 7.43
C PRO A 19 -18.04 22.27 8.22
N ALA A 20 -18.71 21.92 9.31
CA ALA A 20 -18.44 20.71 10.07
C ALA A 20 -18.88 19.45 9.31
N LEU A 21 -20.04 19.49 8.65
CA LEU A 21 -20.51 18.40 7.79
C LEU A 21 -19.62 18.21 6.54
N MET A 22 -19.08 19.31 6.00
CA MET A 22 -18.16 19.30 4.88
C MET A 22 -16.76 18.79 5.26
N ALA A 23 -16.26 19.16 6.44
CA ALA A 23 -15.04 18.56 7.00
C ALA A 23 -15.20 17.06 7.26
N LEU A 24 -16.41 16.63 7.65
CA LEU A 24 -16.74 15.21 7.84
C LEU A 24 -16.83 14.45 6.52
N ALA A 25 -17.28 15.09 5.44
CA ALA A 25 -17.35 14.48 4.10
C ALA A 25 -15.97 14.31 3.42
N LEU A 26 -14.96 15.09 3.84
CA LEU A 26 -13.57 14.94 3.40
C LEU A 26 -12.77 13.95 4.24
N ALA A 27 -13.35 13.36 5.29
CA ALA A 27 -12.75 12.24 5.99
C ALA A 27 -12.89 10.98 5.11
N ALA A 28 -12.08 10.91 4.07
CA ALA A 28 -11.88 9.68 3.32
C ALA A 28 -11.29 8.65 4.30
N CYS A 29 -12.05 7.60 4.55
CA CYS A 29 -11.66 6.57 5.50
C CYS A 29 -10.55 5.73 4.86
N LYS A 30 -9.31 5.96 5.30
CA LYS A 30 -8.20 5.06 4.98
C LYS A 30 -8.44 3.69 5.63
N VAL A 31 -8.30 2.64 4.82
CA VAL A 31 -8.45 1.25 5.23
C VAL A 31 -7.09 0.56 5.31
N ASP A 32 -6.95 -0.39 6.23
CA ASP A 32 -5.73 -1.18 6.38
C ASP A 32 -5.59 -2.16 5.21
N LEU A 33 -4.51 -2.01 4.42
CA LEU A 33 -4.19 -2.89 3.29
C LEU A 33 -3.43 -4.13 3.76
N TYR A 34 -2.37 -3.91 4.54
CA TYR A 34 -1.55 -4.95 5.15
C TYR A 34 -1.22 -4.58 6.60
N ALA A 35 -1.12 -5.61 7.43
CA ALA A 35 -0.67 -5.50 8.81
C ALA A 35 0.53 -6.42 9.08
N SER A 36 1.24 -6.13 10.18
CA SER A 36 2.39 -6.91 10.66
C SER A 36 3.59 -6.96 9.69
N LEU A 37 3.80 -5.88 8.94
CA LEU A 37 4.98 -5.70 8.11
C LEU A 37 6.18 -5.27 8.95
N ASN A 38 7.37 -5.72 8.59
CA ASN A 38 8.59 -5.10 9.09
C ASN A 38 8.83 -3.75 8.37
N GLU A 39 9.78 -2.95 8.86
CA GLU A 39 10.03 -1.63 8.27
C GLU A 39 10.47 -1.68 6.78
N PRO A 40 11.40 -2.58 6.37
CA PRO A 40 11.77 -2.72 4.97
C PRO A 40 10.59 -3.09 4.05
N GLU A 41 9.75 -4.06 4.45
CA GLU A 41 8.57 -4.46 3.69
C GLU A 41 7.56 -3.33 3.57
N ALA A 42 7.30 -2.60 4.66
CA ALA A 42 6.41 -1.46 4.64
C ALA A 42 6.92 -0.35 3.72
N ASN A 43 8.25 -0.12 3.68
CA ASN A 43 8.87 0.83 2.77
C ASN A 43 8.76 0.38 1.30
N GLN A 44 8.93 -0.91 1.01
CA GLN A 44 8.76 -1.46 -0.34
C GLN A 44 7.32 -1.33 -0.84
N VAL A 45 6.35 -1.71 0.00
CA VAL A 45 4.92 -1.56 -0.29
C VAL A 45 4.56 -0.10 -0.52
N LEU A 46 5.03 0.81 0.34
CA LEU A 46 4.80 2.24 0.19
C LEU A 46 5.40 2.78 -1.12
N ALA A 47 6.62 2.41 -1.45
CA ALA A 47 7.30 2.85 -2.67
C ALA A 47 6.56 2.36 -3.93
N ALA A 48 6.14 1.09 -3.96
CA ALA A 48 5.40 0.54 -5.09
C ALA A 48 4.05 1.24 -5.31
N LEU A 49 3.30 1.52 -4.24
CA LEU A 49 2.00 2.20 -4.34
C LEU A 49 2.13 3.66 -4.75
N THR A 50 3.10 4.38 -4.17
CA THR A 50 3.31 5.80 -4.48
C THR A 50 3.89 6.03 -5.87
N ALA A 51 4.67 5.08 -6.40
CA ALA A 51 5.14 5.11 -7.79
C ALA A 51 3.99 5.07 -8.81
N GLU A 52 2.91 4.33 -8.49
CA GLU A 52 1.71 4.20 -9.32
C GLU A 52 0.63 5.26 -8.97
N GLY A 53 0.96 6.25 -8.13
CA GLY A 53 0.08 7.37 -7.79
C GLY A 53 -1.03 7.04 -6.78
N ILE A 54 -0.92 5.92 -6.04
CA ILE A 54 -1.84 5.59 -4.96
C ILE A 54 -1.39 6.30 -3.67
N ASP A 55 -2.32 7.02 -3.02
CA ASP A 55 -2.07 7.64 -1.72
C ASP A 55 -2.07 6.56 -0.63
N ALA A 56 -0.87 6.12 -0.27
CA ALA A 56 -0.61 5.13 0.75
C ALA A 56 0.11 5.76 1.95
N GLU A 57 -0.29 5.37 3.15
CA GLU A 57 0.27 5.87 4.39
C GLU A 57 0.81 4.74 5.26
N LYS A 58 2.06 4.86 5.69
CA LYS A 58 2.68 3.96 6.66
C LYS A 58 2.32 4.39 8.08
N ALA A 59 1.67 3.52 8.84
CA ALA A 59 1.33 3.73 10.24
C ALA A 59 1.96 2.64 11.13
N ARG A 60 2.23 2.95 12.41
CA ARG A 60 2.62 1.91 13.37
C ARG A 60 1.41 1.05 13.72
N ALA A 61 1.62 -0.27 13.86
CA ALA A 61 0.61 -1.15 14.43
C ALA A 61 0.44 -0.81 15.92
N ASP A 62 -0.81 -0.62 16.34
CA ASP A 62 -1.19 -0.38 17.73
C ASP A 62 -1.34 -1.72 18.45
N THR A 63 -0.22 -2.37 18.78
CA THR A 63 -0.28 -3.59 19.60
C THR A 63 -0.46 -3.22 21.07
N SER A 64 -1.71 -2.99 21.48
CA SER A 64 -2.11 -3.00 22.88
C SER A 64 -2.00 -4.42 23.43
N GLY A 65 -0.81 -4.80 23.89
CA GLY A 65 -0.57 -6.07 24.59
C GLY A 65 0.63 -6.85 24.05
N GLY A 66 1.82 -6.53 24.58
CA GLY A 66 2.97 -7.43 24.71
C GLY A 66 3.59 -8.00 23.42
N THR A 67 4.87 -7.71 23.20
CA THR A 67 5.80 -8.35 22.22
C THR A 67 5.69 -8.00 20.74
N GLY A 68 5.07 -6.87 20.37
CA GLY A 68 5.01 -6.38 18.99
C GLY A 68 5.91 -5.17 18.69
N GLU A 69 7.19 -5.19 19.06
CA GLU A 69 8.11 -4.10 18.70
C GLU A 69 8.32 -4.06 17.18
N GLY A 70 7.94 -2.95 16.52
CA GLY A 70 8.34 -2.68 15.13
C GLY A 70 7.40 -3.17 14.02
N GLN A 71 6.15 -3.53 14.33
CA GLN A 71 5.18 -3.87 13.29
C GLN A 71 4.58 -2.60 12.66
N TRP A 72 4.61 -2.55 11.33
CA TRP A 72 4.06 -1.49 10.51
C TRP A 72 2.81 -1.97 9.77
N ARG A 73 1.92 -1.02 9.49
CA ARG A 73 0.76 -1.20 8.63
C ARG A 73 0.82 -0.19 7.50
N VAL A 74 0.31 -0.56 6.34
CA VAL A 74 0.11 0.36 5.22
C VAL A 74 -1.38 0.53 5.00
N ARG A 75 -1.82 1.78 4.92
CA ARG A 75 -3.21 2.17 4.74
C ARG A 75 -3.39 2.88 3.40
N VAL A 76 -4.49 2.61 2.72
CA VAL A 76 -4.84 3.26 1.44
C VAL A 76 -6.27 3.76 1.51
N GLU A 77 -6.63 4.68 0.62
CA GLU A 77 -8.02 5.08 0.45
C GLU A 77 -8.88 3.88 0.05
N GLU A 78 -10.08 3.74 0.63
CA GLU A 78 -10.99 2.62 0.34
C GLU A 78 -11.31 2.51 -1.17
N SER A 79 -11.42 3.66 -1.84
CA SER A 79 -11.62 3.74 -3.29
C SER A 79 -10.46 3.21 -4.13
N GLN A 80 -9.24 3.20 -3.60
CA GLN A 80 -8.01 2.78 -4.28
C GLN A 80 -7.57 1.36 -3.89
N LEU A 81 -8.24 0.73 -2.91
CA LEU A 81 -7.90 -0.60 -2.41
C LEU A 81 -7.78 -1.69 -3.50
N PRO A 82 -8.71 -1.81 -4.48
CA PRO A 82 -8.59 -2.84 -5.52
C PRO A 82 -7.36 -2.64 -6.42
N ALA A 83 -7.08 -1.39 -6.81
CA ALA A 83 -5.92 -1.05 -7.63
C ALA A 83 -4.61 -1.31 -6.85
N ALA A 84 -4.58 -0.93 -5.57
CA ALA A 84 -3.43 -1.17 -4.69
C ALA A 84 -3.10 -2.67 -4.59
N LEU A 85 -4.11 -3.53 -4.42
CA LEU A 85 -3.92 -4.98 -4.38
C LEU A 85 -3.41 -5.55 -5.71
N GLU A 86 -3.83 -5.00 -6.84
CA GLU A 86 -3.39 -5.45 -8.16
C GLU A 86 -1.91 -5.09 -8.40
N ILE A 87 -1.50 -3.86 -8.08
CA ILE A 87 -0.10 -3.41 -8.16
C ILE A 87 0.80 -4.26 -7.26
N LEU A 88 0.41 -4.48 -6.01
CA LEU A 88 1.23 -5.29 -5.11
C LEU A 88 1.35 -6.74 -5.60
N ARG A 89 0.28 -7.29 -6.21
CA ARG A 89 0.34 -8.63 -6.81
C ARG A 89 1.22 -8.68 -8.06
N SER A 90 1.26 -7.64 -8.89
CA SER A 90 2.17 -7.60 -10.04
C SER A 90 3.62 -7.57 -9.58
N GLU A 91 3.92 -6.76 -8.56
CA GLU A 91 5.24 -6.61 -7.94
C GLU A 91 5.61 -7.70 -6.93
N GLY A 92 4.72 -8.67 -6.66
CA GLY A 92 4.99 -9.79 -5.74
C GLY A 92 5.17 -9.36 -4.28
N LEU A 93 4.53 -8.27 -3.88
CA LEU A 93 4.61 -7.68 -2.55
C LEU A 93 3.41 -8.08 -1.67
N PRO A 94 3.60 -8.15 -0.33
CA PRO A 94 4.88 -8.09 0.37
C PRO A 94 5.76 -9.31 0.03
N GLY A 95 7.07 -9.08 -0.12
CA GLY A 95 7.99 -10.13 -0.52
C GLY A 95 8.02 -11.29 0.48
N GLU A 96 8.25 -12.51 0.00
CA GLU A 96 8.37 -13.69 0.87
C GLU A 96 9.54 -13.53 1.84
N ARG A 97 9.33 -13.94 3.10
CA ARG A 97 10.40 -14.01 4.09
C ARG A 97 11.10 -15.35 3.95
N PHE A 98 12.42 -15.32 3.78
CA PHE A 98 13.23 -16.54 3.74
C PHE A 98 13.74 -16.87 5.15
N ALA A 99 13.74 -18.15 5.47
CA ALA A 99 14.32 -18.63 6.72
C ALA A 99 15.84 -18.71 6.59
N SER A 100 16.57 -18.05 7.50
CA SER A 100 18.02 -18.13 7.50
C SER A 100 18.50 -19.48 8.02
N LEU A 101 19.72 -19.88 7.65
CA LEU A 101 20.36 -21.11 8.14
C LEU A 101 20.31 -21.20 9.67
N GLY A 102 20.59 -20.09 10.36
CA GLY A 102 20.55 -20.02 11.82
C GLY A 102 19.15 -20.28 12.41
N GLN A 103 18.07 -19.88 11.73
CA GLN A 103 16.70 -20.16 12.14
C GLN A 103 16.33 -21.63 11.89
N VAL A 104 16.73 -22.16 10.73
CA VAL A 104 16.47 -23.55 10.36
C VAL A 104 17.23 -24.52 11.24
N PHE A 105 18.42 -24.18 11.75
CA PHE A 105 19.29 -25.03 12.58
C PHE A 105 19.15 -24.86 14.10
N GLN A 106 18.19 -24.07 14.60
CA GLN A 106 17.89 -24.01 16.04
C GLN A 106 17.45 -25.39 16.55
N LYS A 107 18.28 -26.06 17.35
CA LYS A 107 18.00 -27.42 17.86
C LYS A 107 16.75 -27.41 18.73
N GLN A 108 15.69 -28.09 18.27
CA GLN A 108 14.50 -28.35 19.07
C GLN A 108 14.68 -29.76 19.68
N GLY A 109 15.23 -29.82 20.90
CA GLY A 109 15.45 -31.09 21.61
C GLY A 109 16.92 -31.43 21.84
N LEU A 110 17.15 -32.44 22.68
CA LEU A 110 18.47 -32.81 23.21
C LEU A 110 19.39 -33.46 22.14
N VAL A 111 18.83 -34.09 21.09
CA VAL A 111 19.58 -34.71 19.97
C VAL A 111 18.70 -34.75 18.70
N ALA A 112 19.22 -34.32 17.54
CA ALA A 112 18.52 -34.40 16.26
C ALA A 112 18.74 -35.76 15.57
N THR A 113 17.77 -36.25 14.81
CA THR A 113 17.93 -37.51 14.05
C THR A 113 18.63 -37.26 12.71
N PRO A 114 19.34 -38.24 12.13
CA PRO A 114 19.97 -38.07 10.81
C PRO A 114 18.99 -37.65 9.70
N THR A 115 17.75 -38.16 9.75
CA THR A 115 16.68 -37.78 8.83
C THR A 115 16.29 -36.31 9.02
N GLU A 116 16.19 -35.85 10.26
CA GLU A 116 15.84 -34.46 10.56
C GLU A 116 16.94 -33.49 10.11
N GLU A 117 18.21 -33.77 10.41
CA GLU A 117 19.34 -32.95 9.95
C GLU A 117 19.37 -32.84 8.43
N ARG A 118 19.11 -33.95 7.74
CA ARG A 118 19.00 -33.98 6.28
C ARG A 118 17.84 -33.12 5.76
N MET A 119 16.66 -33.23 6.35
CA MET A 119 15.49 -32.43 5.92
C MET A 119 15.74 -30.94 6.14
N ARG A 120 16.40 -30.57 7.25
CA ARG A 120 16.81 -29.19 7.54
C ARG A 120 17.83 -28.67 6.54
N TYR A 121 18.82 -29.47 6.19
CA TYR A 121 19.80 -29.14 5.16
C TYR A 121 19.13 -28.89 3.79
N ILE A 122 18.25 -29.78 3.34
CA ILE A 122 17.53 -29.62 2.06
C ILE A 122 16.64 -28.37 2.09
N PHE A 123 15.93 -28.13 3.19
CA PHE A 123 15.08 -26.95 3.34
C PHE A 123 15.91 -25.66 3.30
N ALA A 124 16.99 -25.61 4.06
CA ALA A 124 17.94 -24.50 4.07
C ALA A 124 18.48 -24.18 2.66
N LEU A 125 18.96 -25.20 1.95
CA LEU A 125 19.48 -25.04 0.59
C LEU A 125 18.41 -24.50 -0.36
N SER A 126 17.16 -24.97 -0.21
CA SER A 126 16.01 -24.47 -0.97
C SER A 126 15.73 -22.99 -0.69
N GLN A 127 15.84 -22.55 0.58
CA GLN A 127 15.67 -21.14 0.97
C GLN A 127 16.79 -20.26 0.41
N GLU A 128 18.04 -20.66 0.58
CA GLU A 128 19.22 -19.90 0.12
C GLU A 128 19.25 -19.71 -1.40
N LEU A 129 18.91 -20.77 -2.16
CA LEU A 129 18.80 -20.68 -3.61
C LEU A 129 17.62 -19.82 -4.05
N SER A 130 16.48 -19.92 -3.36
CA SER A 130 15.31 -19.07 -3.64
C SER A 130 15.61 -17.59 -3.39
N GLU A 131 16.31 -17.28 -2.29
CA GLU A 131 16.75 -15.92 -1.97
C GLU A 131 17.75 -15.38 -3.00
N THR A 132 18.74 -16.19 -3.36
CA THR A 132 19.76 -15.82 -4.34
C THR A 132 19.14 -15.52 -5.71
N LEU A 133 18.25 -16.39 -6.19
CA LEU A 133 17.56 -16.18 -7.47
C LEU A 133 16.60 -14.99 -7.45
N ARG A 134 15.99 -14.66 -6.30
CA ARG A 134 15.14 -13.47 -6.17
C ARG A 134 15.94 -12.17 -6.32
N ASN A 135 17.23 -12.17 -6.02
CA ASN A 135 18.09 -10.99 -6.14
C ASN A 135 18.53 -10.70 -7.59
N ILE A 136 18.17 -11.56 -8.55
CA ILE A 136 18.42 -11.30 -9.97
C ILE A 136 17.49 -10.18 -10.46
N ASP A 137 18.05 -9.22 -11.18
CA ASP A 137 17.29 -8.10 -11.74
C ASP A 137 16.11 -8.58 -12.59
N GLY A 138 14.92 -8.03 -12.32
CA GLY A 138 13.69 -8.40 -13.00
C GLY A 138 12.98 -9.64 -12.43
N VAL A 139 13.58 -10.36 -11.47
CA VAL A 139 12.90 -11.44 -10.74
C VAL A 139 12.02 -10.85 -9.64
N VAL A 140 10.73 -11.18 -9.68
CA VAL A 140 9.73 -10.78 -8.68
C VAL A 140 9.61 -11.83 -7.58
N THR A 141 9.63 -13.10 -7.97
CA THR A 141 9.53 -14.22 -7.04
C THR A 141 10.33 -15.39 -7.57
N ALA A 142 11.10 -16.04 -6.70
CA ALA A 142 11.80 -17.27 -7.03
C ALA A 142 11.53 -18.33 -5.97
N ARG A 143 11.28 -19.57 -6.40
CA ARG A 143 11.13 -20.73 -5.53
C ARG A 143 11.90 -21.91 -6.09
N VAL A 144 12.66 -22.56 -5.23
CA VAL A 144 13.45 -23.74 -5.57
C VAL A 144 12.99 -24.90 -4.70
N HIS A 145 12.69 -26.02 -5.35
CA HIS A 145 12.39 -27.27 -4.70
C HIS A 145 13.50 -28.27 -5.01
N VAL A 146 14.26 -28.65 -3.99
CA VAL A 146 15.37 -29.58 -4.13
C VAL A 146 14.95 -30.98 -3.69
N VAL A 147 15.30 -31.98 -4.50
CA VAL A 147 15.08 -33.40 -4.20
C VAL A 147 16.43 -34.10 -4.19
N ILE A 148 16.85 -34.54 -3.00
CA ILE A 148 18.09 -35.33 -2.80
C ILE A 148 17.68 -36.70 -2.25
N PRO A 149 17.70 -37.77 -3.06
CA PRO A 149 17.32 -39.12 -2.63
C PRO A 149 18.27 -39.68 -1.56
N ALA A 150 17.72 -40.46 -0.61
CA ALA A 150 18.56 -41.17 0.35
C ALA A 150 19.40 -42.25 -0.35
N THR A 151 20.71 -42.24 -0.07
CA THR A 151 21.66 -43.24 -0.53
C THR A 151 21.44 -44.51 0.28
N ASP A 152 21.06 -45.57 -0.40
CA ASP A 152 20.97 -46.91 0.19
C ASP A 152 22.26 -47.66 -0.15
N PRO A 153 23.13 -47.97 0.84
CA PRO A 153 24.41 -48.64 0.59
C PRO A 153 24.25 -50.08 0.08
N LEU A 154 23.06 -50.66 0.15
CA LEU A 154 22.74 -52.01 -0.35
C LEU A 154 22.11 -52.00 -1.75
N SER A 155 21.81 -50.83 -2.30
CA SER A 155 21.21 -50.67 -3.63
C SER A 155 22.25 -50.17 -4.62
N ASP A 156 22.52 -50.96 -5.67
CA ASP A 156 23.37 -50.54 -6.79
C ASP A 156 22.74 -49.42 -7.65
N LYS A 157 21.45 -49.11 -7.43
CA LYS A 157 20.72 -48.08 -8.18
C LYS A 157 20.89 -46.71 -7.53
N ILE A 158 21.75 -45.88 -8.12
CA ILE A 158 21.88 -44.46 -7.78
C ILE A 158 20.65 -43.71 -8.32
N ARG A 159 19.89 -43.07 -7.44
CA ARG A 159 18.81 -42.15 -7.83
C ARG A 159 19.40 -40.74 -7.96
N PRO A 160 19.31 -40.09 -9.13
CA PRO A 160 19.88 -38.77 -9.32
C PRO A 160 19.15 -37.72 -8.47
N SER A 161 19.88 -36.71 -8.01
CA SER A 161 19.28 -35.51 -7.42
C SER A 161 18.66 -34.66 -8.52
N SER A 162 17.61 -33.91 -8.17
CA SER A 162 16.92 -33.02 -9.12
C SER A 162 16.45 -31.75 -8.42
N ALA A 163 16.27 -30.68 -9.20
CA ALA A 163 15.73 -29.42 -8.72
C ALA A 163 14.63 -28.91 -9.65
N ALA A 164 13.57 -28.35 -9.06
CA ALA A 164 12.55 -27.60 -9.77
C ALA A 164 12.62 -26.14 -9.35
N VAL A 165 12.75 -25.26 -10.33
CA VAL A 165 12.91 -23.82 -10.15
C VAL A 165 11.71 -23.13 -10.78
N PHE A 166 11.05 -22.30 -10.00
CA PHE A 166 9.97 -21.42 -10.45
C PHE A 166 10.43 -19.97 -10.32
N ILE A 167 10.31 -19.21 -11.40
CA ILE A 167 10.65 -17.79 -11.41
C ILE A 167 9.48 -17.02 -12.02
N LYS A 168 8.95 -16.08 -11.24
CA LYS A 168 8.08 -15.02 -11.74
C LYS A 168 8.93 -13.78 -12.02
N HIS A 169 8.84 -13.21 -13.20
CA HIS A 169 9.65 -12.05 -13.60
C HIS A 169 8.83 -10.93 -14.22
N ARG A 170 9.38 -9.71 -14.22
CA ARG A 170 8.74 -8.53 -14.82
C ARG A 170 8.67 -8.68 -16.35
N ALA A 171 7.63 -8.12 -16.95
CA ALA A 171 7.38 -8.24 -18.39
C ALA A 171 8.40 -7.45 -19.26
N ASP A 172 9.13 -6.51 -18.66
CA ASP A 172 10.19 -5.72 -19.30
C ASP A 172 11.55 -6.43 -19.33
N THR A 173 11.70 -7.55 -18.61
CA THR A 173 12.94 -8.33 -18.54
C THR A 173 12.76 -9.70 -19.21
N ASP A 174 13.57 -9.99 -20.24
CA ASP A 174 13.63 -11.33 -20.84
C ASP A 174 14.67 -12.21 -20.12
N LEU A 175 14.21 -13.09 -19.24
CA LEU A 175 15.06 -14.05 -18.53
C LEU A 175 15.41 -15.29 -19.36
N ARG A 176 14.88 -15.46 -20.58
CA ARG A 176 15.14 -16.66 -21.40
C ARG A 176 16.62 -16.84 -21.71
N LEU A 177 17.35 -15.74 -21.87
CA LEU A 177 18.79 -15.75 -22.10
C LEU A 177 19.60 -16.21 -20.88
N LEU A 178 19.04 -16.06 -19.66
CA LEU A 178 19.68 -16.46 -18.41
C LEU A 178 19.34 -17.90 -18.01
N VAL A 179 18.45 -18.59 -18.74
CA VAL A 179 18.03 -19.96 -18.43
C VAL A 179 19.21 -20.92 -18.25
N PRO A 180 20.21 -20.98 -19.17
CA PRO A 180 21.35 -21.88 -19.00
C PRO A 180 22.16 -21.53 -17.75
N THR A 181 22.45 -20.25 -17.54
CA THR A 181 23.20 -19.76 -16.38
C THR A 181 22.50 -20.08 -15.06
N VAL A 182 21.17 -19.91 -14.99
CA VAL A 182 20.37 -20.25 -13.82
C VAL A 182 20.40 -21.76 -13.56
N LYS A 183 20.23 -22.58 -14.60
CA LYS A 183 20.31 -24.04 -14.47
C LYS A 183 21.70 -24.51 -14.02
N ASP A 184 22.75 -23.95 -14.60
CA ASP A 184 24.13 -24.24 -14.21
C ASP A 184 24.39 -23.82 -12.77
N MET A 185 23.98 -22.62 -12.36
CA MET A 185 24.16 -22.16 -10.99
C MET A 185 23.51 -23.10 -9.98
N VAL A 186 22.25 -23.50 -10.24
CA VAL A 186 21.51 -24.44 -9.39
C VAL A 186 22.15 -25.83 -9.38
N ALA A 187 22.57 -26.34 -10.54
CA ALA A 187 23.24 -27.63 -10.64
C ALA A 187 24.56 -27.67 -9.87
N HIS A 188 25.37 -26.61 -9.95
CA HIS A 188 26.64 -26.53 -9.23
C HIS A 188 26.49 -26.24 -7.73
N SER A 189 25.31 -25.79 -7.29
CA SER A 189 25.02 -25.53 -5.87
C SER A 189 24.48 -26.74 -5.11
N ILE A 190 24.08 -27.81 -5.80
CA ILE A 190 23.46 -28.99 -5.20
C ILE A 190 24.24 -30.24 -5.59
N GLU A 191 24.64 -31.03 -4.61
CA GLU A 191 25.36 -32.27 -4.85
C GLU A 191 24.55 -33.27 -5.68
N GLY A 192 25.16 -33.79 -6.74
CA GLY A 192 24.58 -34.81 -7.61
C GLY A 192 23.47 -34.32 -8.54
N VAL A 193 23.21 -33.00 -8.61
CA VAL A 193 22.32 -32.41 -9.61
C VAL A 193 23.13 -32.10 -10.88
N THR A 194 22.60 -32.50 -12.03
CA THR A 194 23.14 -32.12 -13.34
C THR A 194 22.24 -31.07 -13.98
N HIS A 195 22.77 -30.34 -14.96
CA HIS A 195 22.02 -29.33 -15.73
C HIS A 195 20.68 -29.87 -16.25
N ASP A 196 20.65 -31.11 -16.75
CA ASP A 196 19.44 -31.74 -17.32
C ASP A 196 18.41 -32.12 -16.27
N ASN A 197 18.83 -32.28 -15.01
CA ASN A 197 17.95 -32.57 -13.87
C ASN A 197 17.44 -31.30 -13.18
N VAL A 198 17.66 -30.12 -13.78
CA VAL A 198 17.07 -28.85 -13.35
C VAL A 198 15.92 -28.47 -14.29
N SER A 199 14.70 -28.51 -13.76
CA SER A 199 13.51 -28.00 -14.43
C SER A 199 13.31 -26.53 -14.05
N LEU A 200 13.17 -25.65 -15.04
CA LEU A 200 12.95 -24.23 -14.84
C LEU A 200 11.63 -23.80 -15.51
N SER A 201 10.75 -23.18 -14.73
CA SER A 201 9.50 -22.58 -15.19
C SER A 201 9.56 -21.07 -15.02
N LEU A 202 9.39 -20.34 -16.13
CA LEU A 202 9.36 -18.89 -16.17
C LEU A 202 7.92 -18.42 -16.36
N VAL A 203 7.47 -17.47 -15.54
CA VAL A 203 6.16 -16.84 -15.63
C VAL A 203 6.29 -15.33 -15.62
N GLU A 204 5.73 -14.68 -16.62
CA GLU A 204 5.66 -13.22 -16.69
C GLU A 204 4.64 -12.68 -15.68
N ALA A 205 5.03 -11.66 -14.93
CA ALA A 205 4.13 -10.87 -14.10
C ALA A 205 3.18 -10.10 -15.01
N ARG A 206 1.87 -10.16 -14.70
CA ARG A 206 0.90 -9.33 -15.40
C ARG A 206 1.23 -7.86 -15.08
N PRO A 207 1.49 -7.01 -16.07
CA PRO A 207 1.70 -5.59 -15.82
C PRO A 207 0.40 -5.01 -15.27
N PHE A 208 0.50 -4.16 -14.26
CA PHE A 208 -0.60 -3.31 -13.88
C PHE A 208 -0.86 -2.35 -15.04
N ALA A 209 -1.95 -2.56 -15.76
CA ALA A 209 -2.51 -1.52 -16.60
C ALA A 209 -3.44 -0.75 -15.68
N PRO A 210 -3.19 0.56 -15.43
CA PRO A 210 -4.18 1.38 -14.77
C PRO A 210 -5.47 1.18 -15.53
N GLN A 211 -6.47 0.55 -14.90
CA GLN A 211 -7.80 0.68 -15.43
C GLN A 211 -8.01 2.19 -15.41
N ALA A 212 -8.08 2.79 -16.59
CA ALA A 212 -8.63 4.10 -16.76
C ALA A 212 -10.09 3.95 -16.31
N GLY A 213 -10.28 3.89 -14.99
CA GLY A 213 -11.52 4.26 -14.37
C GLY A 213 -11.83 5.58 -15.02
N THR A 214 -13.00 5.62 -15.63
CA THR A 214 -13.57 6.80 -16.26
C THR A 214 -13.81 7.86 -15.18
N ALA A 215 -12.76 8.34 -14.53
CA ALA A 215 -12.67 9.68 -14.03
C ALA A 215 -12.55 10.56 -15.28
N GLY A 216 -13.67 10.70 -15.99
CA GLY A 216 -13.77 11.64 -17.09
C GLY A 216 -13.27 12.99 -16.58
N PRO A 217 -12.50 13.75 -17.37
CA PRO A 217 -11.91 15.03 -16.97
C PRO A 217 -12.94 16.12 -16.59
N ALA A 218 -14.23 15.79 -16.55
CA ALA A 218 -15.33 16.67 -16.17
C ALA A 218 -15.66 16.64 -14.68
N ALA A 219 -15.42 15.55 -13.93
CA ALA A 219 -15.91 15.44 -12.54
C ALA A 219 -15.10 16.31 -11.56
N GLY A 220 -13.76 16.28 -11.63
CA GLY A 220 -12.90 17.09 -10.75
C GLY A 220 -13.01 18.59 -11.00
N PHE A 221 -13.09 19.01 -12.26
CA PHE A 221 -13.27 20.42 -12.64
C PHE A 221 -14.68 20.94 -12.31
N ALA A 222 -15.72 20.11 -12.47
CA ALA A 222 -17.07 20.50 -12.07
C ALA A 222 -17.19 20.57 -10.54
N VAL A 223 -16.75 19.54 -9.81
CA VAL A 223 -16.82 19.50 -8.34
C VAL A 223 -15.99 20.63 -7.71
N GLY A 224 -14.79 20.92 -8.24
CA GLY A 224 -13.98 22.05 -7.77
C GLY A 224 -14.62 23.43 -8.01
N ARG A 225 -15.28 23.63 -9.17
CA ARG A 225 -16.00 24.88 -9.47
C ARG A 225 -17.29 25.02 -8.67
N PHE A 226 -18.07 23.96 -8.54
CA PHE A 226 -19.28 23.97 -7.73
C PHE A 226 -18.95 24.16 -6.24
N ALA A 227 -17.88 23.54 -5.74
CA ALA A 227 -17.38 23.77 -4.39
C ALA A 227 -16.87 25.21 -4.20
N ALA A 228 -16.11 25.76 -5.14
CA ALA A 228 -15.64 27.16 -5.05
C ALA A 228 -16.80 28.18 -5.13
N ILE A 229 -17.80 27.93 -5.98
CA ILE A 229 -19.01 28.77 -6.07
C ILE A 229 -19.85 28.64 -4.80
N ALA A 230 -20.00 27.43 -4.25
CA ALA A 230 -20.73 27.20 -3.00
C ALA A 230 -20.02 27.86 -1.80
N VAL A 231 -18.69 27.78 -1.73
CA VAL A 231 -17.88 28.46 -0.70
C VAL A 231 -17.98 29.97 -0.85
N GLY A 232 -17.87 30.50 -2.08
CA GLY A 232 -18.04 31.94 -2.35
C GLY A 232 -19.43 32.45 -1.96
N ALA A 233 -20.48 31.69 -2.30
CA ALA A 233 -21.86 32.02 -1.92
C ALA A 233 -22.07 31.96 -0.41
N ALA A 234 -21.53 30.95 0.28
CA ALA A 234 -21.62 30.84 1.74
C ALA A 234 -20.93 32.00 2.47
N VAL A 235 -19.75 32.42 2.00
CA VAL A 235 -19.02 33.58 2.54
C VAL A 235 -19.80 34.88 2.28
N ALA A 236 -20.34 35.06 1.08
CA ALA A 236 -21.13 36.25 0.74
C ALA A 236 -22.41 36.35 1.60
N ILE A 237 -23.10 35.25 1.83
CA ILE A 237 -24.28 35.20 2.70
C ILE A 237 -23.88 35.50 4.16
N ALA A 238 -22.76 34.95 4.63
CA ALA A 238 -22.27 35.23 5.99
C ALA A 238 -21.93 36.72 6.20
N LEU A 239 -21.29 37.36 5.22
CA LEU A 239 -20.99 38.79 5.25
C LEU A 239 -22.25 39.65 5.17
N ALA A 240 -23.23 39.28 4.32
CA ALA A 240 -24.50 39.99 4.22
C ALA A 240 -25.30 39.93 5.53
N VAL A 241 -25.31 38.77 6.20
CA VAL A 241 -25.95 38.61 7.52
C VAL A 241 -25.20 39.40 8.59
N ALA A 242 -23.87 39.41 8.58
CA ALA A 242 -23.08 40.22 9.51
C ALA A 242 -23.34 41.73 9.33
N ALA A 243 -23.43 42.20 8.08
CA ALA A 243 -23.78 43.58 7.76
C ALA A 243 -25.20 43.94 8.22
N ALA A 244 -26.19 43.08 7.97
CA ALA A 244 -27.57 43.29 8.42
C ALA A 244 -27.68 43.35 9.95
N VAL A 245 -26.93 42.49 10.66
CA VAL A 245 -26.87 42.49 12.13
C VAL A 245 -26.16 43.74 12.67
N ALA A 246 -25.09 44.20 12.02
CA ALA A 246 -24.39 45.44 12.39
C ALA A 246 -25.28 46.68 12.17
N TRP A 247 -26.13 46.65 11.15
CA TRP A 247 -27.10 47.70 10.86
C TRP A 247 -28.24 47.72 11.89
N GLN A 248 -28.79 46.54 12.24
CA GLN A 248 -29.82 46.40 13.27
C GLN A 248 -29.33 46.75 14.68
N ARG A 249 -28.04 46.55 14.97
CA ARG A 249 -27.41 46.93 16.25
C ARG A 249 -26.96 48.39 16.33
N GLY A 250 -27.23 49.18 15.28
CA GLY A 250 -26.98 50.63 15.29
C GLY A 250 -25.50 51.03 15.31
N VAL A 251 -24.58 50.12 15.00
CA VAL A 251 -23.14 50.39 14.93
C VAL A 251 -22.79 51.14 13.65
N LEU A 252 -23.55 50.92 12.57
CA LEU A 252 -23.44 51.63 11.30
C LEU A 252 -24.44 52.80 11.24
N ARG A 253 -24.28 53.81 12.10
CA ARG A 253 -25.02 55.07 11.95
C ARG A 253 -24.35 55.90 10.86
N TRP A 254 -24.98 55.93 9.69
CA TRP A 254 -24.63 56.79 8.57
C TRP A 254 -24.49 58.24 9.08
N PRO A 255 -23.36 58.94 8.87
CA PRO A 255 -23.25 60.32 9.27
C PRO A 255 -24.23 61.14 8.42
N GLN A 256 -25.33 61.58 9.02
CA GLN A 256 -26.21 62.57 8.42
C GLN A 256 -25.39 63.84 8.20
N ARG A 257 -24.96 64.04 6.95
CA ARG A 257 -24.46 65.32 6.46
C ARG A 257 -25.54 66.37 6.74
N ARG A 258 -25.34 67.18 7.79
CA ARG A 258 -26.07 68.44 7.96
C ARG A 258 -25.58 69.40 6.88
N GLY A 259 -26.24 69.37 5.74
CA GLY A 259 -26.10 70.38 4.71
C GLY A 259 -26.60 71.72 5.25
N ALA A 260 -25.72 72.72 5.21
CA ALA A 260 -26.06 74.11 5.38
C ALA A 260 -27.11 74.52 4.34
N ALA A 261 -28.14 75.24 4.78
CA ALA A 261 -28.96 76.06 3.90
C ALA A 261 -29.08 77.46 4.53
N ARG A 262 -28.39 78.42 3.91
CA ARG A 262 -28.67 79.85 3.98
C ARG A 262 -30.03 80.12 3.31
N SER A 263 -30.88 80.92 3.94
CA SER A 263 -31.76 81.90 3.29
C SER A 263 -32.11 82.95 4.35
N ALA A 264 -31.56 84.16 4.28
CA ALA A 264 -32.19 85.31 3.63
C ALA A 264 -33.51 85.71 4.30
N ASN A 265 -33.43 86.59 5.31
CA ASN A 265 -34.00 87.95 5.28
C ASN A 265 -33.36 88.78 6.40
#